data_AF-A0A9E0XVM9-F1
#
_entry.id   AF-A0A9E0XVM9-F1
#
_cell.length_a   1.000
_cell.length_b   1.000
_cell.length_c   1.000
_cell.angle_alpha   90.00
_cell.angle_beta   90.00
_cell.angle_gamma   90.00
#
_symmetry.space_group_name_H-M   'P 1'
#
loop_
_entity.id
_entity.type
_entity.pdbx_description
1 polymer ?
#
loop_
_entity_poly.entity_id
_entity_poly.type
_entity_poly.pdbx_seq_one_letter_code
_entity_poly.pdbx_strand_id
1 'polypeptide(L)'
;WIRAQRVTYGQVEGRLQEEPFAALKALAERFRARRASRGATSLDLPEVSVRVVDGEVRIRPLTRLESRALVTDAMLMAGEGAARFCLEREIPIPFASQAPPDAGDDTPGLAATYARRRTFKPTRLVGAPDPHAGLGLPLYTRATSPLRRYSDLLVHQQIRAWLTGRELLSAEQVTERIAEAELAAAAVRRAERLSNLHWKLIYLRDHPGWRGEAVIVVKEERRILGLISDLAMEARLRPRDGVELDGRLRIALREVDIPAQTAAFRTLD
;
A
#
# COMPACT_ATOMS: atom_id res chain seq x y z
N TRP A 1 -14.15 -20.00 -20.80
CA TRP A 1 -13.63 -18.64 -21.06
C TRP A 1 -14.41 -17.64 -20.22
N ILE A 2 -13.74 -16.66 -19.61
CA ILE A 2 -14.42 -15.54 -18.94
C ILE A 2 -14.49 -14.34 -19.89
N ARG A 3 -15.61 -13.61 -19.87
CA ARG A 3 -15.74 -12.32 -20.57
C ARG A 3 -15.59 -11.19 -19.55
N ALA A 4 -14.39 -10.63 -19.44
CA ALA A 4 -14.11 -9.53 -18.54
C ALA A 4 -14.53 -8.18 -19.13
N GLN A 5 -15.13 -7.32 -18.31
CA GLN A 5 -15.42 -5.92 -18.64
C GLN A 5 -14.50 -5.00 -17.84
N ARG A 6 -13.92 -3.99 -18.50
CA ARG A 6 -13.03 -3.03 -17.85
C ARG A 6 -13.82 -1.82 -17.36
N VAL A 7 -13.73 -1.53 -16.06
CA VAL A 7 -14.35 -0.38 -15.40
C VAL A 7 -13.33 0.30 -14.47
N THR A 8 -13.53 1.58 -14.17
CA THR A 8 -12.74 2.30 -13.16
C THR A 8 -13.43 2.24 -11.80
N TYR A 9 -12.68 2.45 -10.71
CA TYR A 9 -13.25 2.55 -9.36
C TYR A 9 -14.33 3.63 -9.28
N GLY A 10 -14.08 4.82 -9.83
CA GLY A 10 -15.06 5.90 -9.84
C GLY A 10 -16.37 5.57 -10.57
N GLN A 11 -16.30 4.78 -11.65
CA GLN A 11 -17.50 4.31 -12.36
C GLN A 11 -18.31 3.31 -11.52
N VAL A 12 -17.65 2.49 -10.71
CA VAL A 12 -18.31 1.49 -9.86
C VAL A 12 -18.83 2.11 -8.57
N GLU A 13 -18.20 3.18 -8.07
CA GLU A 13 -18.56 3.81 -6.79
C GLU A 13 -20.05 4.15 -6.69
N GLY A 14 -20.61 4.82 -7.72
CA GLY A 14 -22.03 5.17 -7.77
C GLY A 14 -22.98 3.99 -8.02
N ARG A 15 -22.44 2.79 -8.29
CA ARG A 15 -23.17 1.60 -8.70
C ARG A 15 -23.03 0.44 -7.72
N LEU A 16 -22.47 0.69 -6.53
CA LEU A 16 -22.21 -0.34 -5.52
C LEU A 16 -23.48 -1.03 -4.99
N GLN A 17 -24.65 -0.42 -5.20
CA GLN A 17 -25.96 -0.99 -4.85
C GLN A 17 -26.60 -1.78 -5.99
N GLU A 18 -26.00 -1.78 -7.19
CA GLU A 18 -26.48 -2.53 -8.35
C GLU A 18 -25.81 -3.91 -8.42
N GLU A 19 -26.49 -4.89 -8.99
CA GLU A 19 -25.86 -6.18 -9.32
C GLU A 19 -24.89 -6.05 -10.52
N PRO A 20 -23.74 -6.76 -10.52
CA PRO A 20 -23.28 -7.73 -9.52
C PRO A 20 -22.52 -7.12 -8.32
N PHE A 21 -22.39 -5.79 -8.25
CA PHE A 21 -21.54 -5.12 -7.27
C PHE A 21 -22.09 -5.19 -5.85
N ALA A 22 -23.41 -5.16 -5.67
CA ALA A 22 -24.06 -5.30 -4.37
C ALA A 22 -23.72 -6.64 -3.70
N ALA A 23 -23.87 -7.76 -4.43
CA ALA A 23 -23.48 -9.07 -3.93
C ALA A 23 -21.98 -9.17 -3.60
N LEU A 24 -21.11 -8.61 -4.45
CA LEU A 24 -19.67 -8.57 -4.19
C LEU A 24 -19.33 -7.73 -2.95
N LYS A 25 -20.00 -6.59 -2.77
CA LYS A 25 -19.84 -5.71 -1.61
C LYS A 25 -20.22 -6.43 -0.32
N ALA A 26 -21.36 -7.10 -0.28
CA ALA A 26 -21.80 -7.87 0.88
C ALA A 26 -20.80 -8.99 1.24
N LEU A 27 -20.21 -9.67 0.25
CA LEU A 27 -19.14 -10.64 0.48
C LEU A 27 -17.88 -10.01 1.09
N ALA A 28 -17.41 -8.90 0.51
CA ALA A 28 -16.22 -8.19 0.97
C ALA A 28 -16.39 -7.62 2.38
N GLU A 29 -17.56 -7.09 2.72
CA GLU A 29 -17.87 -6.56 4.06
C GLU A 29 -17.79 -7.65 5.12
N ARG A 30 -18.39 -8.83 4.87
CA ARG A 30 -18.29 -9.98 5.79
C ARG A 30 -16.83 -10.43 5.96
N PHE A 31 -16.08 -10.48 4.87
CA PHE A 31 -14.66 -10.83 4.90
C PHE A 31 -13.85 -9.80 5.70
N ARG A 32 -14.09 -8.51 5.49
CA ARG A 32 -13.45 -7.42 6.21
C ARG A 32 -13.78 -7.45 7.70
N ALA A 33 -15.04 -7.65 8.07
CA ALA A 33 -15.47 -7.77 9.46
C ALA A 33 -14.75 -8.93 10.17
N ARG A 34 -14.61 -10.09 9.50
CA ARG A 34 -13.86 -11.24 10.01
C ARG A 34 -12.36 -10.95 10.18
N ARG A 35 -11.75 -10.17 9.27
CA ARG A 35 -10.35 -9.74 9.40
C ARG A 35 -10.21 -8.75 10.57
N ALA A 36 -11.12 -7.79 10.69
CA ALA A 36 -11.13 -6.80 11.76
C ALA A 36 -11.28 -7.47 13.14
N SER A 37 -12.16 -8.46 13.28
CA SER A 37 -12.30 -9.24 14.53
C SER A 37 -11.05 -10.07 14.89
N ARG A 38 -10.05 -10.12 13.99
CA ARG A 38 -8.75 -10.77 14.19
C ARG A 38 -7.60 -9.75 14.26
N GLY A 39 -7.90 -8.48 14.51
CA GLY A 39 -6.90 -7.41 14.67
C GLY A 39 -6.32 -6.89 13.34
N ALA A 40 -6.96 -7.15 12.20
CA ALA A 40 -6.54 -6.54 10.95
C ALA A 40 -6.60 -5.01 11.07
N THR A 41 -5.50 -4.36 10.70
CA THR A 41 -5.32 -2.93 10.90
C THR A 41 -5.01 -2.28 9.56
N SER A 42 -5.68 -1.17 9.26
CA SER A 42 -5.34 -0.36 8.08
C SER A 42 -4.32 0.71 8.42
N LEU A 43 -3.39 0.94 7.49
CA LEU A 43 -2.44 2.06 7.53
C LEU A 43 -2.83 3.06 6.45
N ASP A 44 -3.96 3.72 6.66
CA ASP A 44 -4.52 4.62 5.67
C ASP A 44 -3.78 5.97 5.70
N LEU A 45 -2.68 6.03 4.95
CA LEU A 45 -1.96 7.27 4.68
C LEU A 45 -2.37 7.86 3.31
N PRO A 46 -2.24 9.17 3.10
CA PRO A 46 -2.41 9.79 1.79
C PRO A 46 -1.49 9.14 0.74
N GLU A 47 -2.06 8.84 -0.41
CA GLU A 47 -1.34 8.38 -1.60
C GLU A 47 -1.67 9.28 -2.78
N VAL A 48 -0.74 9.37 -3.73
CA VAL A 48 -0.93 10.14 -4.96
C VAL A 48 -0.48 9.31 -6.16
N SER A 49 -1.17 9.48 -7.28
CA SER A 49 -0.63 9.09 -8.59
C SER A 49 0.25 10.21 -9.10
N VAL A 50 1.48 9.89 -9.48
CA VAL A 50 2.37 10.79 -10.22
C VAL A 50 2.45 10.29 -11.66
N ARG A 51 2.16 11.15 -12.63
CA ARG A 51 2.26 10.83 -14.06
C ARG A 51 2.89 11.99 -14.81
N VAL A 52 3.62 11.67 -15.88
CA VAL A 52 4.04 12.66 -16.87
C VAL A 52 3.21 12.42 -18.11
N VAL A 53 2.46 13.44 -18.54
CA VAL A 53 1.59 13.38 -19.72
C VAL A 53 1.92 14.59 -20.57
N ASP A 54 2.37 14.35 -21.81
CA ASP A 54 2.76 15.40 -22.75
C ASP A 54 3.79 16.39 -22.18
N GLY A 55 4.75 15.87 -21.38
CA GLY A 55 5.78 16.66 -20.70
C GLY A 55 5.33 17.35 -19.42
N GLU A 56 4.03 17.34 -19.10
CA GLU A 56 3.48 17.94 -17.88
C GLU A 56 3.42 16.92 -16.74
N VAL A 57 3.91 17.30 -15.56
CA VAL A 57 3.78 16.49 -14.35
C VAL A 57 2.39 16.68 -13.75
N ARG A 58 1.64 15.59 -13.65
CA ARG A 58 0.31 15.55 -13.04
C ARG A 58 0.36 14.71 -11.76
N ILE A 59 0.09 15.36 -10.63
CA ILE A 59 -0.07 14.70 -9.33
C ILE A 59 -1.54 14.71 -8.96
N ARG A 60 -2.09 13.53 -8.67
CA ARG A 60 -3.50 13.38 -8.28
C ARG A 60 -3.62 12.59 -6.99
N PRO A 61 -4.24 13.15 -5.94
CA PRO A 61 -4.57 12.39 -4.75
C PRO A 61 -5.42 11.18 -5.09
N LEU A 62 -5.09 10.04 -4.49
CA LEU A 62 -5.88 8.83 -4.62
C LEU A 62 -7.00 8.88 -3.59
N THR A 63 -8.22 9.20 -4.06
CA THR A 63 -9.42 9.15 -3.22
C THR A 63 -9.63 7.73 -2.70
N ARG A 64 -10.03 7.66 -1.42
CA ARG A 64 -10.51 6.43 -0.80
C ARG A 64 -11.92 6.20 -1.30
N LEU A 65 -12.10 5.09 -2.01
CA LEU A 65 -13.36 4.70 -2.63
C LEU A 65 -13.75 3.34 -2.07
N GLU A 66 -15.03 3.14 -1.77
CA GLU A 66 -15.53 1.84 -1.32
C GLU A 66 -15.33 0.77 -2.39
N SER A 67 -15.50 1.12 -3.67
CA SER A 67 -15.22 0.26 -4.81
C SER A 67 -13.77 -0.21 -4.87
N ARG A 68 -12.81 0.63 -4.45
CA ARG A 68 -11.40 0.24 -4.35
C ARG A 68 -11.19 -0.73 -3.19
N ALA A 69 -11.80 -0.45 -2.05
CA ALA A 69 -11.70 -1.29 -0.87
C ALA A 69 -12.34 -2.68 -1.11
N LEU A 70 -13.46 -2.73 -1.84
CA LEU A 70 -14.09 -3.96 -2.34
C LEU A 70 -13.11 -4.81 -3.15
N VAL A 71 -12.42 -4.23 -4.14
CA VAL A 71 -11.43 -4.97 -4.94
C VAL A 71 -10.27 -5.44 -4.07
N THR A 72 -9.77 -4.61 -3.13
CA THR A 72 -8.73 -5.04 -2.18
C THR A 72 -9.15 -6.28 -1.41
N ASP A 73 -10.36 -6.30 -0.82
CA ASP A 73 -10.87 -7.47 -0.10
C ASP A 73 -11.04 -8.68 -1.01
N ALA A 74 -11.50 -8.51 -2.25
CA ALA A 74 -11.59 -9.60 -3.23
C ALA A 74 -10.22 -10.21 -3.54
N MET A 75 -9.17 -9.38 -3.68
CA MET A 75 -7.81 -9.86 -3.91
C MET A 75 -7.26 -10.61 -2.69
N LEU A 76 -7.56 -10.13 -1.49
CA LEU A 76 -7.18 -10.80 -0.24
C LEU A 76 -7.89 -12.16 -0.08
N MET A 77 -9.18 -12.22 -0.41
CA MET A 77 -9.95 -13.48 -0.44
C MET A 77 -9.34 -14.48 -1.41
N ALA A 78 -8.98 -14.05 -2.63
CA ALA A 78 -8.32 -14.91 -3.60
C ALA A 78 -6.96 -15.41 -3.11
N GLY A 79 -6.18 -14.56 -2.45
CA GLY A 79 -4.89 -14.94 -1.87
C GLY A 79 -5.01 -15.91 -0.70
N GLU A 80 -5.97 -15.72 0.21
CA GLU A 80 -6.26 -16.69 1.28
C GLU A 80 -6.73 -18.03 0.71
N GLY A 81 -7.61 -18.00 -0.30
CA GLY A 81 -8.10 -19.20 -0.99
C GLY A 81 -6.98 -19.97 -1.68
N ALA A 82 -6.10 -19.28 -2.41
CA ALA A 82 -4.94 -19.90 -3.05
C ALA A 82 -3.97 -20.50 -2.01
N ALA A 83 -3.70 -19.79 -0.92
CA ALA A 83 -2.83 -20.30 0.14
C ALA A 83 -3.40 -21.57 0.78
N ARG A 84 -4.70 -21.59 1.06
CA ARG A 84 -5.40 -22.76 1.60
C ARG A 84 -5.37 -23.94 0.63
N PHE A 85 -5.69 -23.69 -0.64
CA PHE A 85 -5.67 -24.71 -1.68
C PHE A 85 -4.31 -25.41 -1.76
N CYS A 86 -3.23 -24.63 -1.76
CA CYS A 86 -1.87 -25.17 -1.82
C CYS A 86 -1.48 -25.90 -0.53
N LEU A 87 -1.84 -25.36 0.64
CA LEU A 87 -1.54 -25.99 1.92
C LEU A 87 -2.19 -27.37 2.05
N GLU A 88 -3.48 -27.50 1.72
CA GLU A 88 -4.23 -28.77 1.78
C GLU A 88 -3.69 -29.85 0.83
N ARG A 89 -2.95 -29.45 -0.20
CA ARG A 89 -2.42 -30.32 -1.26
C ARG A 89 -0.90 -30.44 -1.23
N GLU A 90 -0.28 -29.90 -0.18
CA GLU A 90 1.18 -29.90 0.00
C GLU A 90 1.94 -29.30 -1.20
N ILE A 91 1.34 -28.31 -1.88
CA ILE A 91 1.97 -27.62 -3.01
C ILE A 91 2.91 -26.55 -2.45
N PRO A 92 4.24 -26.64 -2.67
CA PRO A 92 5.17 -25.66 -2.14
C PRO A 92 4.97 -24.30 -2.83
N ILE A 93 4.71 -23.26 -2.05
CA ILE A 93 4.53 -21.88 -2.55
C ILE A 93 5.13 -20.88 -1.56
N PRO A 94 5.43 -19.64 -2.00
CA PRO A 94 5.73 -18.56 -1.06
C PRO A 94 4.46 -18.15 -0.31
N PHE A 95 4.48 -18.26 1.03
CA PHE A 95 3.49 -17.63 1.89
C PHE A 95 3.95 -16.22 2.26
N ALA A 96 2.99 -15.30 2.42
CA ALA A 96 3.27 -13.93 2.83
C ALA A 96 2.90 -13.77 4.31
N SER A 97 3.91 -13.59 5.16
CA SER A 97 3.74 -13.48 6.61
C SER A 97 4.20 -12.14 7.16
N GLN A 98 3.65 -11.76 8.30
CA GLN A 98 3.98 -10.53 9.00
C GLN A 98 3.73 -10.71 10.48
N ALA A 99 4.80 -10.56 11.27
CA ALA A 99 4.70 -10.58 12.73
C ALA A 99 3.85 -9.40 13.25
N PRO A 100 3.26 -9.52 14.46
CA PRO A 100 2.54 -8.42 15.09
C PRO A 100 3.37 -7.14 15.18
N PRO A 101 2.73 -5.95 15.16
CA PRO A 101 3.44 -4.69 15.39
C PRO A 101 4.04 -4.64 16.80
N ASP A 102 5.11 -3.86 16.96
CA ASP A 102 5.81 -3.71 18.26
C ASP A 102 4.92 -3.07 19.35
N ALA A 103 3.93 -2.29 18.94
CA ALA A 103 2.94 -1.69 19.82
C ALA A 103 1.59 -1.63 19.11
N GLY A 104 0.52 -1.90 19.87
CA GLY A 104 -0.86 -1.69 19.46
C GLY A 104 -1.30 -0.28 19.85
N ASP A 105 -1.76 0.50 18.88
CA ASP A 105 -2.36 1.81 19.10
C ASP A 105 -3.51 2.02 18.11
N ASP A 106 -4.73 1.97 18.63
CA ASP A 106 -5.97 2.16 17.87
C ASP A 106 -6.43 3.62 17.87
N THR A 107 -5.59 4.55 18.34
CA THR A 107 -5.88 5.98 18.30
C THR A 107 -6.24 6.38 16.86
N PRO A 108 -7.41 7.02 16.64
CA PRO A 108 -7.80 7.50 15.33
C PRO A 108 -6.96 8.73 14.95
N GLY A 109 -6.91 9.04 13.67
CA GLY A 109 -6.18 10.21 13.16
C GLY A 109 -4.97 9.84 12.31
N LEU A 110 -4.50 10.84 11.57
CA LEU A 110 -3.39 10.69 10.65
C LEU A 110 -2.07 10.61 11.40
N ALA A 111 -1.91 11.36 12.50
CA ALA A 111 -0.73 11.31 13.35
C ALA A 111 -0.53 9.92 13.95
N ALA A 112 -1.57 9.35 14.56
CA ALA A 112 -1.55 8.00 15.10
C ALA A 112 -1.30 6.95 14.01
N THR A 113 -1.96 7.05 12.85
CA THR A 113 -1.72 6.14 11.71
C THR A 113 -0.28 6.23 11.19
N TYR A 114 0.29 7.44 11.13
CA TYR A 114 1.68 7.67 10.73
C TYR A 114 2.68 7.08 11.73
N ALA A 115 2.45 7.27 13.03
CA ALA A 115 3.25 6.66 14.09
C ALA A 115 3.16 5.12 14.05
N ARG A 116 1.94 4.59 13.97
CA ARG A 116 1.65 3.16 13.89
C ARG A 116 2.32 2.49 12.70
N ARG A 117 2.40 3.13 11.53
CA ARG A 117 3.15 2.58 10.37
C ARG A 117 4.56 2.10 10.77
N ARG A 118 5.23 2.81 11.68
CA ARG A 118 6.61 2.52 12.08
C ARG A 118 6.73 1.32 13.02
N THR A 119 5.65 0.88 13.65
CA THR A 119 5.64 -0.29 14.55
C THR A 119 5.44 -1.61 13.79
N PHE A 120 4.98 -1.54 12.53
CA PHE A 120 4.74 -2.71 11.70
C PHE A 120 6.04 -3.32 11.21
N LYS A 121 6.16 -4.65 11.33
CA LYS A 121 7.26 -5.40 10.70
C LYS A 121 7.06 -5.49 9.19
N PRO A 122 8.13 -5.53 8.38
CA PRO A 122 8.01 -5.81 6.95
C PRO A 122 7.32 -7.16 6.71
N THR A 123 6.48 -7.25 5.66
CA THR A 123 6.00 -8.54 5.17
C THR A 123 7.19 -9.35 4.65
N ARG A 124 7.27 -10.62 5.03
CA ARG A 124 8.24 -11.59 4.51
C ARG A 124 7.56 -12.61 3.62
N LEU A 125 8.29 -13.11 2.63
CA LEU A 125 7.90 -14.29 1.90
C LEU A 125 8.64 -15.49 2.50
N VAL A 126 7.89 -16.51 2.91
CA VAL A 126 8.40 -17.67 3.65
C VAL A 126 7.91 -18.97 3.00
N GLY A 127 8.69 -20.04 3.11
CA GLY A 127 8.35 -21.34 2.51
C GLY A 127 7.31 -22.15 3.31
N ALA A 128 6.97 -21.72 4.51
CA ALA A 128 5.99 -22.36 5.38
C ALA A 128 4.87 -21.39 5.78
N PRO A 129 3.64 -21.88 6.02
CA PRO A 129 2.54 -21.09 6.57
C PRO A 129 2.91 -20.33 7.84
N ASP A 130 2.60 -19.04 7.88
CA ASP A 130 2.78 -18.19 9.06
C ASP A 130 1.76 -17.02 9.00
N PRO A 131 1.18 -16.57 10.13
CA PRO A 131 0.16 -15.52 10.11
C PRO A 131 0.64 -14.19 9.53
N HIS A 132 -0.32 -13.42 9.02
CA HIS A 132 -0.12 -12.05 8.61
C HIS A 132 -0.91 -11.10 9.51
N ALA A 133 -0.26 -10.63 10.58
CA ALA A 133 -0.90 -9.84 11.64
C ALA A 133 -1.63 -8.61 11.11
N GLY A 134 -0.98 -7.79 10.27
CA GLY A 134 -1.61 -6.58 9.72
C GLY A 134 -2.84 -6.85 8.85
N LEU A 135 -2.98 -8.06 8.29
CA LEU A 135 -4.15 -8.44 7.48
C LEU A 135 -5.21 -9.18 8.30
N GLY A 136 -4.93 -9.60 9.53
CA GLY A 136 -5.83 -10.46 10.32
C GLY A 136 -6.09 -11.82 9.66
N LEU A 137 -5.09 -12.34 8.93
CA LEU A 137 -5.18 -13.61 8.20
C LEU A 137 -4.21 -14.64 8.81
N PRO A 138 -4.69 -15.85 9.17
CA PRO A 138 -3.83 -16.90 9.70
C PRO A 138 -2.95 -17.54 8.60
N LEU A 139 -3.34 -17.38 7.35
CA LEU A 139 -2.68 -17.97 6.19
C LEU A 139 -2.92 -17.04 4.98
N TYR A 140 -1.87 -16.69 4.25
CA TYR A 140 -2.00 -15.81 3.10
C TYR A 140 -0.87 -16.00 2.09
N THR A 141 -1.19 -15.88 0.80
CA THR A 141 -0.21 -15.71 -0.28
C THR A 141 -0.70 -14.64 -1.26
N ARG A 142 0.21 -14.06 -2.03
CA ARG A 142 -0.12 -13.12 -3.11
C ARG A 142 -0.29 -13.92 -4.40
N ALA A 143 -1.48 -13.89 -4.99
CA ALA A 143 -1.79 -14.70 -6.18
C ALA A 143 -2.53 -13.92 -7.30
N THR A 144 -2.63 -12.59 -7.19
CA THR A 144 -3.54 -11.78 -8.02
C THR A 144 -2.82 -10.80 -8.94
N SER A 145 -1.50 -10.83 -9.02
CA SER A 145 -0.72 -9.94 -9.88
C SER A 145 0.49 -10.62 -10.57
N PRO A 146 0.31 -11.80 -11.20
CA PRO A 146 1.42 -12.56 -11.81
C PRO A 146 2.12 -11.82 -12.96
N LEU A 147 1.45 -10.86 -13.61
CA LEU A 147 2.05 -10.05 -14.70
C LEU A 147 3.08 -9.02 -14.21
N ARG A 148 3.10 -8.70 -12.91
CA ARG A 148 3.94 -7.62 -12.35
C ARG A 148 4.66 -7.98 -11.06
N ARG A 149 4.42 -9.17 -10.51
CA ARG A 149 5.08 -9.70 -9.31
C ARG A 149 5.47 -11.14 -9.55
N TYR A 150 6.77 -11.42 -9.45
CA TYR A 150 7.30 -12.76 -9.68
C TYR A 150 6.79 -13.78 -8.66
N SER A 151 6.61 -13.39 -7.39
CA SER A 151 6.05 -14.29 -6.37
C SER A 151 4.64 -14.76 -6.70
N ASP A 152 3.77 -13.86 -7.19
CA ASP A 152 2.44 -14.24 -7.70
C ASP A 152 2.53 -15.18 -8.92
N LEU A 153 3.49 -14.95 -9.82
CA LEU A 153 3.75 -15.85 -10.95
C LEU A 153 4.19 -17.25 -10.49
N LEU A 154 5.06 -17.33 -9.49
CA LEU A 154 5.54 -18.60 -8.94
C LEU A 154 4.39 -19.40 -8.31
N VAL A 155 3.49 -18.75 -7.59
CA VAL A 155 2.25 -19.37 -7.08
C VAL A 155 1.42 -19.95 -8.23
N HIS A 156 1.24 -19.19 -9.32
CA HIS A 156 0.53 -19.68 -10.51
C HIS A 156 1.22 -20.88 -11.16
N GLN A 157 2.55 -20.85 -11.27
CA GLN A 157 3.33 -21.95 -11.84
C GLN A 157 3.17 -23.24 -11.04
N GLN A 158 3.24 -23.16 -9.71
CA GLN A 158 3.09 -24.33 -8.82
C GLN A 158 1.66 -24.89 -8.88
N ILE A 159 0.63 -24.04 -8.81
CA ILE A 159 -0.76 -24.48 -8.96
C ILE A 159 -0.98 -25.14 -10.32
N ARG A 160 -0.45 -24.56 -11.41
CA ARG A 160 -0.59 -25.14 -12.76
C ARG A 160 0.18 -26.44 -12.93
N ALA A 161 1.38 -26.55 -12.36
CA ALA A 161 2.15 -27.78 -12.40
C ALA A 161 1.37 -28.91 -11.72
N TRP A 162 0.83 -28.66 -10.52
CA TRP A 162 -0.03 -29.60 -9.81
C TRP A 162 -1.26 -30.01 -10.64
N LEU A 163 -2.01 -29.05 -11.18
CA LEU A 163 -3.21 -29.30 -11.99
C LEU A 163 -2.94 -30.12 -13.26
N THR A 164 -1.70 -30.13 -13.75
CA THR A 164 -1.31 -30.81 -14.99
C THR A 164 -0.43 -32.03 -14.76
N GLY A 165 -0.23 -32.45 -13.50
CA GLY A 165 0.62 -33.58 -13.14
C GLY A 165 2.10 -33.39 -13.46
N ARG A 166 2.56 -32.14 -13.60
CA ARG A 166 3.98 -31.83 -13.77
C ARG A 166 4.69 -31.79 -12.42
N GLU A 167 6.00 -32.00 -12.45
CA GLU A 167 6.85 -31.89 -11.28
C GLU A 167 6.73 -30.50 -10.61
N LEU A 168 6.55 -30.51 -9.30
CA LEU A 168 6.53 -29.30 -8.47
C LEU A 168 7.95 -28.87 -8.14
N LEU A 169 8.11 -27.59 -7.82
CA LEU A 169 9.37 -27.15 -7.23
C LEU A 169 9.37 -27.58 -5.76
N SER A 170 10.52 -27.96 -5.22
CA SER A 170 10.67 -28.19 -3.79
C SER A 170 10.51 -26.89 -3.00
N ALA A 171 10.23 -26.98 -1.70
CA ALA A 171 10.17 -25.81 -0.83
C ALA A 171 11.49 -25.02 -0.81
N GLU A 172 12.63 -25.71 -0.95
CA GLU A 172 13.95 -25.11 -1.05
C GLU A 172 14.11 -24.31 -2.35
N GLN A 173 13.77 -24.90 -3.50
CA GLN A 173 13.79 -24.22 -4.79
C GLN A 173 12.86 -23.01 -4.85
N VAL A 174 11.68 -23.11 -4.22
CA VAL A 174 10.76 -21.98 -4.08
C VAL A 174 11.40 -20.87 -3.25
N THR A 175 12.04 -21.20 -2.13
CA THR A 175 12.70 -20.23 -1.25
C THR A 175 13.85 -19.52 -1.95
N GLU A 176 14.70 -20.27 -2.67
CA GLU A 176 15.84 -19.73 -3.43
C GLU A 176 15.37 -18.71 -4.49
N ARG A 177 14.39 -19.09 -5.32
CA ARG A 177 13.84 -18.21 -6.36
C ARG A 177 13.22 -16.93 -5.79
N ILE A 178 12.65 -17.01 -4.60
CA ILE A 178 12.03 -15.86 -3.93
C ILE A 178 13.09 -14.93 -3.35
N ALA A 179 14.16 -15.47 -2.77
CA ALA A 179 15.29 -14.67 -2.30
C ALA A 179 15.90 -13.86 -3.45
N GLU A 180 16.16 -14.49 -4.59
CA GLU A 180 16.67 -13.83 -5.79
C GLU A 180 15.71 -12.71 -6.28
N ALA A 181 14.42 -13.03 -6.39
CA ALA A 181 13.43 -12.08 -6.87
C ALA A 181 13.24 -10.88 -5.92
N GLU A 182 13.31 -11.07 -4.60
CA GLU A 182 13.18 -9.97 -3.63
C GLU A 182 14.37 -9.03 -3.63
N LEU A 183 15.59 -9.52 -3.90
CA LEU A 183 16.76 -8.66 -4.10
C LEU A 183 16.57 -7.72 -5.29
N ALA A 184 16.13 -8.25 -6.43
CA ALA A 184 15.81 -7.44 -7.61
C ALA A 184 14.63 -6.48 -7.34
N ALA A 185 13.57 -6.95 -6.67
CA ALA A 185 12.40 -6.14 -6.37
C ALA A 185 12.73 -4.98 -5.41
N ALA A 186 13.68 -5.14 -4.49
CA ALA A 186 14.10 -4.07 -3.58
C ALA A 186 14.72 -2.89 -4.34
N ALA A 187 15.56 -3.16 -5.35
CA ALA A 187 16.16 -2.15 -6.21
C ALA A 187 15.08 -1.43 -7.05
N VAL A 188 14.16 -2.18 -7.66
CA VAL A 188 13.04 -1.61 -8.44
C VAL A 188 12.17 -0.70 -7.56
N ARG A 189 11.77 -1.14 -6.37
CA ARG A 189 10.97 -0.33 -5.43
C ARG A 189 11.71 0.94 -5.02
N ARG A 190 13.04 0.89 -4.86
CA ARG A 190 13.86 2.07 -4.55
C ARG A 190 13.86 3.04 -5.73
N ALA A 191 14.11 2.56 -6.94
CA ALA A 191 14.09 3.37 -8.15
C ALA A 191 12.73 4.05 -8.38
N GLU A 192 11.62 3.32 -8.18
CA GLU A 192 10.26 3.86 -8.28
C GLU A 192 10.02 4.99 -7.26
N ARG A 193 10.39 4.79 -5.99
CA ARG A 193 10.25 5.84 -4.95
C ARG A 193 11.05 7.10 -5.29
N LEU A 194 12.30 6.93 -5.72
CA LEU A 194 13.17 8.05 -6.10
C LEU A 194 12.65 8.79 -7.33
N SER A 195 12.14 8.05 -8.33
CA SER A 195 11.54 8.63 -9.53
C SER A 195 10.26 9.41 -9.20
N ASN A 196 9.39 8.84 -8.36
CA ASN A 196 8.19 9.53 -7.90
C ASN A 196 8.53 10.80 -7.11
N LEU A 197 9.54 10.77 -6.24
CA LEU A 197 10.03 11.96 -5.54
C LEU A 197 10.57 13.00 -6.52
N HIS A 198 11.43 12.59 -7.47
CA HIS A 198 11.98 13.49 -8.49
C HIS A 198 10.88 14.23 -9.25
N TRP A 199 9.85 13.53 -9.72
CA TRP A 199 8.73 14.16 -10.42
C TRP A 199 7.89 15.07 -9.51
N LYS A 200 7.72 14.73 -8.21
CA LYS A 200 7.11 15.66 -7.24
C LYS A 200 7.91 16.96 -7.09
N LEU A 201 9.24 16.87 -7.10
CA LEU A 201 10.12 18.05 -7.02
C LEU A 201 10.07 18.89 -8.29
N ILE A 202 10.03 18.26 -9.47
CA ILE A 202 9.81 18.97 -10.74
C ILE A 202 8.47 19.70 -10.73
N TYR A 203 7.40 19.02 -10.30
CA TYR A 203 6.09 19.66 -10.15
C TYR A 203 6.16 20.90 -9.25
N LEU A 204 6.82 20.80 -8.08
CA LEU A 204 6.96 21.94 -7.18
C LEU A 204 7.83 23.07 -7.75
N ARG A 205 8.93 22.75 -8.45
CA ARG A 205 9.77 23.73 -9.14
C ARG A 205 8.98 24.53 -10.17
N ASP A 206 8.14 23.84 -10.95
CA ASP A 206 7.32 24.45 -12.00
C ASP A 206 6.11 25.22 -11.42
N HIS A 207 5.84 25.08 -10.12
CA HIS A 207 4.80 25.78 -9.38
C HIS A 207 5.38 26.52 -8.16
N PRO A 208 6.25 27.54 -8.33
CA PRO A 208 6.93 28.22 -7.22
C PRO A 208 5.96 28.92 -6.24
N GLY A 209 4.75 29.25 -6.70
CA GLY A 209 3.67 29.80 -5.88
C GLY A 209 2.82 28.76 -5.14
N TRP A 210 3.21 27.48 -5.15
CA TRP A 210 2.42 26.40 -4.55
C TRP A 210 2.12 26.67 -3.08
N ARG A 211 0.84 26.52 -2.73
CA ARG A 211 0.31 26.61 -1.37
C ARG A 211 -0.56 25.38 -1.12
N GLY A 212 -0.54 24.89 0.11
CA GLY A 212 -1.36 23.76 0.50
C GLY A 212 -1.49 23.68 2.00
N GLU A 213 -1.92 22.50 2.45
CA GLU A 213 -2.10 22.20 3.86
C GLU A 213 -1.26 20.99 4.25
N ALA A 214 -0.69 21.04 5.45
CA ALA A 214 -0.03 19.90 6.07
C ALA A 214 -0.72 19.56 7.39
N VAL A 215 -1.03 18.27 7.56
CA VAL A 215 -1.55 17.73 8.82
C VAL A 215 -0.37 17.32 9.70
N ILE A 216 -0.34 17.77 10.95
CA ILE A 216 0.78 17.50 11.85
C ILE A 216 0.75 16.05 12.32
N VAL A 217 1.80 15.29 11.97
CA VAL A 217 1.91 13.86 12.29
C VAL A 217 3.01 13.54 13.28
N VAL A 218 3.96 14.47 13.49
CA VAL A 218 4.98 14.38 14.53
C VAL A 218 5.20 15.76 15.15
N LYS A 219 5.23 15.82 16.48
CA LYS A 219 5.56 16.99 17.28
C LYS A 219 6.66 16.62 18.27
N GLU A 220 7.81 17.24 18.12
CA GLU A 220 8.96 17.13 19.03
C GLU A 220 9.47 18.54 19.36
N GLU A 221 10.25 18.69 20.43
CA GLU A 221 10.72 20.00 20.92
C GLU A 221 11.37 20.88 19.83
N ARG A 222 12.12 20.26 18.91
CA ARG A 222 12.91 20.97 17.89
C ARG A 222 12.39 20.81 16.47
N ARG A 223 11.34 20.00 16.24
CA ARG A 223 10.81 19.74 14.90
C ARG A 223 9.33 19.39 14.91
N ILE A 224 8.64 19.91 13.90
CA ILE A 224 7.29 19.46 13.54
C ILE A 224 7.35 18.82 12.15
N LEU A 225 6.69 17.67 11.98
CA LEU A 225 6.51 17.05 10.68
C LEU A 225 5.04 17.16 10.28
N GLY A 226 4.80 17.86 9.18
CA GLY A 226 3.50 17.91 8.53
C GLY A 226 3.43 16.93 7.36
N LEU A 227 2.33 16.21 7.20
CA LEU A 227 2.07 15.39 6.02
C LEU A 227 1.19 16.17 5.04
N ILE A 228 1.72 16.43 3.84
CA ILE A 228 1.00 17.08 2.74
C ILE A 228 0.22 16.00 1.99
N SER A 229 -1.08 15.90 2.25
CA SER A 229 -1.93 14.88 1.65
C SER A 229 -1.96 14.94 0.12
N ASP A 230 -1.99 16.14 -0.45
CA ASP A 230 -2.10 16.35 -1.89
C ASP A 230 -0.86 15.90 -2.68
N LEU A 231 0.28 15.78 -2.00
CA LEU A 231 1.54 15.35 -2.58
C LEU A 231 2.00 14.01 -2.02
N ALA A 232 1.32 13.45 -1.02
CA ALA A 232 1.80 12.34 -0.18
C ALA A 232 3.28 12.53 0.18
N MET A 233 3.61 13.67 0.78
CA MET A 233 4.98 14.09 1.06
C MET A 233 5.09 14.73 2.43
N GLU A 234 6.21 14.49 3.12
CA GLU A 234 6.51 15.06 4.42
C GLU A 234 7.10 16.46 4.28
N ALA A 235 6.64 17.39 5.11
CA ALA A 235 7.15 18.75 5.24
C ALA A 235 7.75 18.93 6.63
N ARG A 236 9.05 19.24 6.68
CA ARG A 236 9.71 19.63 7.93
C ARG A 236 9.41 21.10 8.21
N LEU A 237 8.73 21.37 9.31
CA LEU A 237 8.27 22.69 9.72
C LEU A 237 8.93 23.10 11.04
N ARG A 238 9.00 24.42 11.28
CA ARG A 238 9.51 24.97 12.53
C ARG A 238 8.48 24.72 13.66
N PRO A 239 8.93 24.46 14.90
CA PRO A 239 8.06 24.45 16.07
C PRO A 239 7.28 25.76 16.21
N ARG A 240 6.02 25.66 16.64
CA ARG A 240 5.13 26.80 16.87
C ARG A 240 4.18 26.45 18.01
N ASP A 241 3.89 27.43 18.86
CA ASP A 241 3.00 27.26 20.00
C ASP A 241 1.56 27.01 19.54
N GLY A 242 0.81 26.21 20.32
CA GLY A 242 -0.59 25.90 20.04
C GLY A 242 -0.83 24.91 18.89
N VAL A 243 0.21 24.36 18.28
CA VAL A 243 0.09 23.32 17.25
C VAL A 243 0.00 21.94 17.89
N GLU A 244 -1.09 21.21 17.63
CA GLU A 244 -1.29 19.84 18.11
C GLU A 244 -1.17 18.81 16.99
N LEU A 245 -0.98 17.54 17.38
CA LEU A 245 -1.09 16.40 16.45
C LEU A 245 -2.47 16.42 15.79
N ASP A 246 -2.52 16.00 14.52
CA ASP A 246 -3.69 16.10 13.63
C ASP A 246 -4.19 17.54 13.35
N GLY A 247 -3.56 18.56 13.95
CA GLY A 247 -3.72 19.95 13.60
C GLY A 247 -3.29 20.23 12.15
N ARG A 248 -3.89 21.25 11.53
CA ARG A 248 -3.64 21.62 10.14
C ARG A 248 -2.88 22.95 10.09
N LEU A 249 -1.84 23.00 9.27
CA LEU A 249 -1.11 24.23 8.97
C LEU A 249 -1.17 24.51 7.49
N ARG A 250 -1.52 25.76 7.14
CA ARG A 250 -1.32 26.27 5.79
C ARG A 250 0.17 26.46 5.56
N ILE A 251 0.66 26.00 4.42
CA ILE A 251 2.07 26.09 4.05
C ILE A 251 2.22 26.58 2.62
N ALA A 252 3.38 27.15 2.33
CA ALA A 252 3.81 27.49 0.98
C ALA A 252 5.18 26.87 0.69
N LEU A 253 5.40 26.55 -0.58
CA LEU A 253 6.72 26.18 -1.07
C LEU A 253 7.70 27.34 -0.82
N ARG A 254 8.90 27.00 -0.35
CA ARG A 254 10.01 27.95 -0.17
C ARG A 254 11.13 27.68 -1.17
N GLU A 255 11.54 26.42 -1.29
CA GLU A 255 12.72 26.03 -2.06
C GLU A 255 12.59 24.58 -2.52
N VAL A 256 13.19 24.26 -3.67
CA VAL A 256 13.31 22.91 -4.21
C VAL A 256 14.75 22.69 -4.64
N ASP A 257 15.35 21.61 -4.15
CA ASP A 257 16.67 21.14 -4.58
C ASP A 257 16.51 19.72 -5.15
N ILE A 258 16.53 19.63 -6.49
CA ILE A 258 16.35 18.37 -7.22
C ILE A 258 17.55 17.44 -7.01
N PRO A 259 18.82 17.88 -7.19
CA PRO A 259 19.98 17.05 -6.88
C PRO A 259 19.99 16.50 -5.45
N ALA A 260 19.66 17.32 -4.45
CA ALA A 260 19.60 16.88 -3.05
C ALA A 260 18.32 16.11 -2.70
N GLN A 261 17.34 16.06 -3.61
CA GLN A 261 16.03 15.43 -3.44
C GLN A 261 15.22 16.02 -2.27
N THR A 262 15.21 17.34 -2.13
CA THR A 262 14.50 18.02 -1.05
C THR A 262 13.58 19.13 -1.53
N ALA A 263 12.53 19.37 -0.76
CA ALA A 263 11.70 20.57 -0.85
C ALA A 263 11.53 21.16 0.55
N ALA A 264 11.68 22.47 0.67
CA ALA A 264 11.47 23.19 1.91
C ALA A 264 10.14 23.95 1.84
N PHE A 265 9.41 23.94 2.96
CA PHE A 265 8.13 24.61 3.10
C PHE A 265 8.19 25.61 4.26
N ARG A 266 7.40 26.68 4.16
CA ARG A 266 7.19 27.63 5.24
C ARG A 266 5.72 27.63 5.64
N THR A 267 5.44 27.82 6.93
CA THR A 267 4.08 28.05 7.40
C THR A 267 3.60 29.40 6.90
N LEU A 268 2.33 29.45 6.50
CA LEU A 268 1.60 30.69 6.29
C LEU A 268 0.89 31.03 7.60
N ASP A 269 0.82 32.32 7.90
CA ASP A 269 0.01 32.83 9.01
C ASP A 269 -1.49 32.78 8.67
#